data_AF-A0A3M6UAS7-F1
#
_entry.id   AF-A0A3M6UAS7-F1
#
_cell.length_a   1.000
_cell.length_b   1.000
_cell.length_c   1.000
_cell.angle_alpha   90.00
_cell.angle_beta   90.00
_cell.angle_gamma   90.00
#
_symmetry.space_group_name_H-M   'P 1'
#
loop_
_entity.id
_entity.type
_entity.pdbx_description
1 polymer ?
#
loop_
_entity_poly.entity_id
_entity_poly.type
_entity_poly.pdbx_seq_one_letter_code
_entity_poly.pdbx_strand_id
1 'polypeptide(L)'
;MNIVVIFLAISLPSVVIGNKEHVSLIFVGDIYFAGPVKYYVERKHYTYNDSFNEVAPYIRDADISVCNLESPFVNGDVYTHMFRGEKTVLLSANKDAASSLRGNGEQISRRQQSIGKGFNAVTLANNHLNDFGAEGANFTAEVLKETGIPYFGISFGDYLSSQEPLIIKRKGITFGFLGYCDMPSPFKNCSQMRMLFTSGPAIYRDDVATRDVNKLKIVYGGFGKEPSEVEIESYEHYAFGNSNDLRISRMLKVNVSRKGVVNAKYLPLRIKFNHKTKRLHPEPEKNAQWIEVCGAEDDKCQCRNEIIATRKVASKRPIYN
;
A
#
# COMPACT_ATOMS: atom_id res chain seq x y z
N MET A 1 -16.16 -17.95 65.28
CA MET A 1 -17.02 -18.39 64.16
C MET A 1 -16.40 -17.79 62.90
N ASN A 2 -15.61 -18.58 62.18
CA ASN A 2 -14.84 -18.08 61.04
C ASN A 2 -15.69 -18.21 59.78
N ILE A 3 -16.04 -17.09 59.16
CA ILE A 3 -16.73 -17.05 57.88
C ILE A 3 -15.68 -17.30 56.79
N VAL A 4 -15.84 -18.39 56.05
CA VAL A 4 -15.09 -18.66 54.83
C VAL A 4 -15.93 -18.16 53.66
N VAL A 5 -15.43 -17.15 52.95
CA VAL A 5 -16.05 -16.65 51.70
C VAL A 5 -15.34 -17.32 50.53
N ILE A 6 -16.08 -18.11 49.76
CA ILE A 6 -15.59 -18.75 48.53
C ILE A 6 -16.06 -17.92 47.34
N PHE A 7 -15.12 -17.33 46.60
CA PHE A 7 -15.40 -16.74 45.30
C PHE A 7 -15.29 -17.81 44.21
N LEU A 8 -16.43 -18.25 43.68
CA LEU A 8 -16.48 -19.09 42.49
C LEU A 8 -16.42 -18.20 41.25
N ALA A 9 -15.27 -18.10 40.60
CA ALA A 9 -15.14 -17.51 39.27
C ALA A 9 -15.40 -18.61 38.22
N ILE A 10 -16.63 -18.69 37.72
CA ILE A 10 -16.97 -19.58 36.61
C ILE A 10 -16.53 -18.87 35.33
N SER A 11 -15.40 -19.28 34.76
CA SER A 11 -15.05 -18.91 33.40
C SER A 11 -15.95 -19.70 32.44
N LEU A 12 -17.14 -19.17 32.15
CA LEU A 12 -17.82 -19.60 30.94
C LEU A 12 -16.90 -19.19 29.78
N PRO A 13 -16.58 -20.09 28.83
CA PRO A 13 -16.04 -19.67 27.57
C PRO A 13 -17.13 -18.81 26.94
N SER A 14 -17.02 -17.49 27.13
CA SER A 14 -17.67 -16.56 26.25
C SER A 14 -17.04 -16.86 24.90
N VAL A 15 -17.71 -17.68 24.10
CA VAL A 15 -17.52 -17.64 22.67
C VAL A 15 -17.94 -16.23 22.32
N VAL A 16 -16.97 -15.32 22.38
CA VAL A 16 -17.06 -14.04 21.70
C VAL A 16 -17.17 -14.46 20.26
N ILE A 17 -18.40 -14.57 19.76
CA ILE A 17 -18.70 -14.52 18.34
C ILE A 17 -18.37 -13.07 17.96
N GLY A 18 -17.07 -12.74 17.97
CA GLY A 18 -16.57 -11.46 17.50
C GLY A 18 -17.06 -11.38 16.08
N ASN A 19 -17.83 -10.34 15.76
CA ASN A 19 -18.60 -10.26 14.53
C ASN A 19 -17.66 -10.58 13.34
N LYS A 20 -17.77 -11.81 12.81
CA LYS A 20 -16.86 -12.38 11.80
C LYS A 20 -17.16 -11.85 10.41
N GLU A 21 -17.93 -10.78 10.30
CA GLU A 21 -18.53 -10.43 9.02
C GLU A 21 -17.47 -9.91 8.05
N HIS A 22 -16.51 -9.11 8.52
CA HIS A 22 -15.55 -8.41 7.65
C HIS A 22 -14.13 -8.30 8.21
N VAL A 23 -13.15 -8.24 7.31
CA VAL A 23 -11.75 -7.85 7.53
C VAL A 23 -11.58 -6.43 6.98
N SER A 24 -11.04 -5.52 7.78
CA SER A 24 -10.70 -4.17 7.33
C SER A 24 -9.26 -4.10 6.84
N LEU A 25 -9.07 -3.61 5.63
CA LEU A 25 -7.78 -3.30 5.04
C LEU A 25 -7.62 -1.79 4.96
N ILE A 26 -6.45 -1.26 5.26
CA ILE A 26 -6.10 0.15 4.98
C ILE A 26 -4.88 0.21 4.07
N PHE A 27 -4.98 0.99 3.00
CA PHE A 27 -3.91 1.26 2.05
C PHE A 27 -3.49 2.72 2.18
N VAL A 28 -2.19 2.92 2.33
CA VAL A 28 -1.55 4.24 2.35
C VAL A 28 -0.67 4.36 1.10
N GLY A 29 -0.64 5.55 0.52
CA GLY A 29 0.22 5.83 -0.63
C GLY A 29 1.71 5.86 -0.28
N ASP A 30 2.46 6.57 -1.10
CA ASP A 30 3.91 6.62 -1.09
C ASP A 30 4.48 7.13 0.25
N ILE A 31 5.31 6.29 0.86
CA ILE A 31 6.11 6.62 2.02
C ILE A 31 7.49 7.05 1.55
N TYR A 32 7.72 8.34 1.75
CA TYR A 32 8.93 9.04 1.39
C TYR A 32 9.82 9.25 2.62
N PHE A 33 10.92 8.49 2.73
CA PHE A 33 11.93 8.66 3.79
C PHE A 33 13.19 9.38 3.32
N ALA A 34 13.19 9.94 2.11
CA ALA A 34 14.34 10.63 1.51
C ALA A 34 14.33 12.16 1.77
N GLY A 35 15.25 12.87 1.12
CA GLY A 35 15.33 14.34 1.08
C GLY A 35 15.07 15.03 2.42
N PRO A 36 14.05 15.90 2.55
CA PRO A 36 13.78 16.61 3.80
C PRO A 36 13.58 15.70 5.01
N VAL A 37 12.90 14.57 4.87
CA VAL A 37 12.63 13.66 5.99
C VAL A 37 13.95 13.11 6.53
N LYS A 38 14.77 12.53 5.65
CA LYS A 38 16.11 12.08 6.00
C LYS A 38 16.97 13.19 6.60
N TYR A 39 17.02 14.36 5.94
CA TYR A 39 17.85 15.49 6.35
C TYR A 39 17.58 15.93 7.80
N TYR A 40 16.31 16.03 8.19
CA TYR A 40 15.93 16.50 9.52
C TYR A 40 16.02 15.40 10.59
N VAL A 41 15.74 14.13 10.23
CA VAL A 41 15.94 13.00 11.15
C VAL A 41 17.41 12.79 11.47
N GLU A 42 18.30 12.85 10.48
CA GLU A 42 19.76 12.72 10.69
C GLU A 42 20.35 13.85 11.55
N ARG A 43 19.71 15.03 11.54
CA ARG A 43 20.02 16.16 12.43
C ARG A 43 19.30 16.12 13.76
N LYS A 44 18.62 15.01 14.08
CA LYS A 44 17.96 14.75 15.36
C LYS A 44 16.85 15.75 15.69
N HIS A 45 16.19 16.33 14.68
CA HIS A 45 15.02 17.19 14.91
C HIS A 45 13.78 16.38 15.32
N TYR A 46 13.65 15.16 14.79
CA TYR A 46 12.61 14.17 15.10
C TYR A 46 13.10 12.79 14.64
N THR A 47 12.33 11.73 14.90
CA THR A 47 12.61 10.36 14.48
C THR A 47 11.73 9.93 13.31
N TYR A 48 12.12 8.91 12.53
CA TYR A 48 11.25 8.39 11.46
C TYR A 48 9.86 7.97 11.97
N ASN A 49 9.78 7.43 13.19
CA ASN A 49 8.51 7.10 13.86
C ASN A 49 7.58 8.30 14.00
N ASP A 50 8.12 9.48 14.33
CA ASP A 50 7.32 10.68 14.54
C ASP A 50 6.57 11.13 13.29
N SER A 51 7.01 10.68 12.11
CA SER A 51 6.37 10.95 10.82
C SER A 51 4.97 10.35 10.74
N PHE A 52 4.61 9.36 11.56
CA PHE A 52 3.32 8.68 11.48
C PHE A 52 2.36 9.01 12.62
N ASN A 53 2.76 9.84 13.59
CA ASN A 53 2.00 10.02 14.84
C ASN A 53 0.52 10.37 14.62
N GLU A 54 0.25 11.25 13.65
CA GLU A 54 -1.09 11.75 13.36
C GLU A 54 -1.97 10.74 12.59
N VAL A 55 -1.36 9.75 11.92
CA VAL A 55 -2.06 8.73 11.13
C VAL A 55 -2.02 7.34 11.75
N ALA A 56 -1.14 7.11 12.73
CA ALA A 56 -0.96 5.84 13.43
C ALA A 56 -2.25 5.27 14.06
N PRO A 57 -3.20 6.07 14.58
CA PRO A 57 -4.49 5.53 15.04
C PRO A 57 -5.28 4.83 13.93
N TYR A 58 -5.32 5.38 12.71
CA TYR A 58 -6.06 4.81 11.59
C TYR A 58 -5.38 3.56 11.04
N ILE A 59 -4.04 3.55 11.00
CA ILE A 59 -3.25 2.39 10.57
C ILE A 59 -3.46 1.21 11.51
N ARG A 60 -3.45 1.46 12.83
CA ARG A 60 -3.60 0.42 13.87
C ARG A 60 -5.02 -0.11 14.03
N ASP A 61 -6.03 0.66 13.60
CA ASP A 61 -7.44 0.26 13.65
C ASP A 61 -7.79 -0.81 12.61
N ALA A 62 -7.02 -0.92 11.52
CA ALA A 62 -7.26 -1.89 10.47
C ALA A 62 -6.75 -3.29 10.84
N ASP A 63 -7.42 -4.34 10.34
CA ASP A 63 -6.96 -5.72 10.49
C ASP A 63 -5.72 -6.04 9.63
N ILE A 64 -5.59 -5.34 8.49
CA ILE A 64 -4.43 -5.39 7.60
C ILE A 64 -4.11 -3.97 7.13
N SER A 65 -2.88 -3.53 7.34
CA SER A 65 -2.37 -2.24 6.86
C SER A 65 -1.28 -2.43 5.79
N VAL A 66 -1.38 -1.67 4.71
CA VAL A 66 -0.48 -1.77 3.54
C VAL A 66 0.00 -0.38 3.16
N CYS A 67 1.29 -0.24 2.82
CA CYS A 67 1.84 1.01 2.28
C CYS A 67 2.72 0.79 1.05
N ASN A 68 2.92 1.85 0.26
CA ASN A 68 3.90 1.88 -0.83
C ASN A 68 5.21 2.51 -0.34
N LEU A 69 6.33 1.79 -0.41
CA LEU A 69 7.63 2.37 -0.07
C LEU A 69 8.24 3.00 -1.33
N GLU A 70 8.29 4.32 -1.36
CA GLU A 70 8.78 5.06 -2.52
C GLU A 70 10.32 5.09 -2.55
N SER A 71 10.93 5.41 -1.41
CA SER A 71 12.38 5.54 -1.33
C SER A 71 13.09 4.21 -1.04
N PRO A 72 14.02 3.74 -1.90
CA PRO A 72 14.84 2.57 -1.58
C PRO A 72 15.75 2.87 -0.38
N PHE A 73 16.02 1.83 0.42
CA PHE A 73 17.02 1.91 1.47
C PHE A 73 18.42 1.81 0.87
N VAL A 74 19.37 2.51 1.48
CA VAL A 74 20.76 2.50 1.04
C VAL A 74 21.72 2.50 2.24
N ASN A 75 22.89 1.88 2.04
CA ASN A 75 24.05 1.95 2.92
C ASN A 75 25.27 2.49 2.12
N GLY A 76 26.44 2.57 2.76
CA GLY A 76 27.67 3.08 2.14
C GLY A 76 28.01 2.40 0.80
N ASP A 77 27.89 1.08 0.72
CA ASP A 77 28.21 0.32 -0.49
C ASP A 77 27.17 0.56 -1.59
N VAL A 78 25.87 0.50 -1.25
CA VAL A 78 24.77 0.73 -2.19
C VAL A 78 24.82 2.13 -2.79
N TYR A 79 25.29 3.15 -2.07
CA TYR A 79 25.48 4.50 -2.64
C TYR A 79 26.40 4.52 -3.87
N THR A 80 27.34 3.58 -3.98
CA THR A 80 28.24 3.51 -5.15
C THR A 80 27.52 3.08 -6.43
N HIS A 81 26.34 2.46 -6.31
CA HIS A 81 25.47 2.00 -7.41
C HIS A 81 24.41 3.02 -7.83
N MET A 82 24.53 4.27 -7.36
CA MET A 82 23.64 5.37 -7.76
C MET A 82 23.50 5.44 -9.29
N PHE A 83 22.26 5.43 -9.77
CA PHE A 83 21.97 5.50 -11.20
C PHE A 83 22.49 6.82 -11.80
N ARG A 84 23.21 6.74 -12.93
CA ARG A 84 23.85 7.90 -13.59
C ARG A 84 23.21 8.28 -14.93
N GLY A 85 21.99 7.80 -15.20
CA GLY A 85 21.24 8.18 -16.40
C GLY A 85 20.42 9.46 -16.23
N GLU A 86 19.58 9.75 -17.21
CA GLU A 86 18.76 10.99 -17.30
C GLU A 86 17.63 11.14 -16.26
N LYS A 87 17.61 10.33 -15.19
CA LYS A 87 16.62 10.48 -14.12
C LYS A 87 17.06 11.62 -13.18
N THR A 88 16.23 12.66 -13.07
CA THR A 88 16.58 13.91 -12.36
C THR A 88 16.36 13.86 -10.85
N VAL A 89 15.52 12.95 -10.36
CA VAL A 89 15.23 12.78 -8.94
C VAL A 89 15.56 11.35 -8.54
N LEU A 90 16.54 11.20 -7.64
CA LEU A 90 16.89 9.94 -7.01
C LEU A 90 16.57 10.01 -5.52
N LEU A 91 15.95 8.96 -4.99
CA LEU A 91 15.52 8.87 -3.60
C LEU A 91 16.40 7.88 -2.85
N SER A 92 16.93 8.33 -1.72
CA SER A 92 17.77 7.52 -0.84
C SER A 92 17.25 7.60 0.59
N ALA A 93 16.80 6.49 1.15
CA ALA A 93 16.42 6.39 2.55
C ALA A 93 17.50 5.70 3.38
N ASN A 94 17.67 6.14 4.63
CA ASN A 94 18.48 5.39 5.59
C ASN A 94 17.72 4.13 6.00
N LYS A 95 18.39 2.97 6.04
CA LYS A 95 17.79 1.69 6.44
C LYS A 95 17.11 1.74 7.81
N ASP A 96 17.56 2.61 8.73
CA ASP A 96 16.97 2.76 10.06
C ASP A 96 15.50 3.19 10.01
N ALA A 97 15.08 3.85 8.92
CA ALA A 97 13.69 4.23 8.69
C ALA A 97 12.76 3.01 8.56
N ALA A 98 13.26 1.84 8.13
CA ALA A 98 12.45 0.63 8.00
C ALA A 98 11.77 0.23 9.31
N SER A 99 12.43 0.42 10.45
CA SER A 99 11.86 0.14 11.76
C SER A 99 10.56 0.92 12.04
N SER A 100 10.43 2.12 11.46
CA SER A 100 9.25 2.97 11.66
C SER A 100 8.00 2.46 10.95
N LEU A 101 8.17 1.69 9.88
CA LEU A 101 7.06 1.03 9.18
C LEU A 101 6.42 -0.05 10.06
N ARG A 102 7.16 -0.67 10.99
CA ARG A 102 6.63 -1.67 11.93
C ARG A 102 5.84 -1.04 13.09
N GLY A 103 6.07 0.24 13.36
CA GLY A 103 5.50 0.99 14.48
C GLY A 103 6.08 0.60 15.85
N ASN A 104 5.86 1.46 16.85
CA ASN A 104 6.31 1.24 18.23
C ASN A 104 5.44 0.17 18.93
N GLY A 105 5.89 -1.08 18.92
CA GLY A 105 5.23 -2.20 19.61
C GLY A 105 6.16 -3.40 19.78
N GLU A 106 6.09 -4.04 20.95
CA GLU A 106 6.90 -5.20 21.33
C GLU A 106 7.00 -6.26 20.22
N GLN A 107 8.16 -6.91 20.13
CA GLN A 107 8.26 -8.20 19.45
C GLN A 107 7.28 -9.16 20.11
N ILE A 108 6.30 -9.63 19.36
CA ILE A 108 5.41 -10.67 19.85
C ILE A 108 5.71 -11.96 19.06
N SER A 109 5.75 -13.05 19.82
CA SER A 109 6.35 -14.33 19.49
C SER A 109 5.87 -14.99 18.19
N ARG A 110 6.75 -15.84 17.62
CA ARG A 110 6.57 -16.69 16.42
C ARG A 110 5.34 -17.62 16.42
N ARG A 111 4.55 -17.68 17.49
CA ARG A 111 3.40 -18.61 17.65
C ARG A 111 2.03 -17.93 17.65
N GLN A 112 1.97 -16.61 17.76
CA GLN A 112 0.77 -15.83 17.47
C GLN A 112 1.10 -14.95 16.25
N GLN A 113 0.24 -14.93 15.24
CA GLN A 113 0.24 -13.92 14.16
C GLN A 113 0.03 -12.53 14.77
N SER A 114 1.07 -12.03 15.41
CA SER A 114 1.07 -10.77 16.09
C SER A 114 1.45 -9.70 15.09
N ILE A 115 0.45 -8.87 14.85
CA ILE A 115 0.46 -7.76 13.93
C ILE A 115 1.31 -6.67 14.58
N GLY A 116 2.39 -6.24 13.93
CA GLY A 116 3.08 -5.02 14.37
C GLY A 116 2.08 -3.86 14.45
N LYS A 117 2.29 -2.92 15.36
CA LYS A 117 1.42 -1.74 15.53
C LYS A 117 1.59 -0.69 14.40
N GLY A 118 2.09 -1.12 13.24
CA GLY A 118 2.35 -0.32 12.05
C GLY A 118 1.80 -1.01 10.80
N PHE A 119 2.57 -1.05 9.73
CA PHE A 119 2.21 -1.72 8.47
C PHE A 119 2.40 -3.24 8.55
N ASN A 120 1.51 -3.97 7.87
CA ASN A 120 1.53 -5.42 7.78
C ASN A 120 2.08 -5.92 6.45
N ALA A 121 2.06 -5.06 5.43
CA ALA A 121 2.67 -5.31 4.14
C ALA A 121 3.22 -4.00 3.57
N VAL A 122 4.33 -4.10 2.86
CA VAL A 122 4.94 -3.01 2.10
C VAL A 122 5.01 -3.42 0.63
N THR A 123 4.48 -2.61 -0.28
CA THR A 123 4.80 -2.79 -1.69
C THR A 123 6.06 -2.03 -2.06
N LEU A 124 6.91 -2.68 -2.84
CA LEU A 124 8.12 -2.12 -3.46
C LEU A 124 7.87 -1.73 -4.92
N ALA A 125 6.64 -1.88 -5.42
CA ALA A 125 6.28 -1.58 -6.78
C ALA A 125 6.25 -0.06 -7.04
N ASN A 126 7.44 0.52 -7.12
CA ASN A 126 7.63 1.96 -7.19
C ASN A 126 8.71 2.31 -8.22
N ASN A 127 8.56 3.48 -8.85
CA ASN A 127 9.47 4.02 -9.86
C ASN A 127 10.84 4.41 -9.33
N HIS A 128 11.01 4.49 -8.03
CA HIS A 128 12.27 4.81 -7.37
C HIS A 128 13.03 3.58 -6.85
N LEU A 129 12.48 2.37 -6.93
CA LEU A 129 13.14 1.18 -6.37
C LEU A 129 14.54 0.93 -6.98
N ASN A 130 14.74 1.29 -8.26
CA ASN A 130 16.02 1.13 -8.97
C ASN A 130 16.90 2.39 -9.01
N ASP A 131 16.68 3.38 -8.15
CA ASP A 131 17.53 4.59 -8.11
C ASP A 131 19.00 4.29 -7.79
N PHE A 132 19.26 3.13 -7.18
CA PHE A 132 20.58 2.58 -6.88
C PHE A 132 20.77 1.20 -7.53
N GLY A 133 20.19 1.01 -8.72
CA GLY A 133 20.33 -0.21 -9.50
C GLY A 133 19.63 -1.44 -8.92
N ALA A 134 20.13 -2.62 -9.28
CA ALA A 134 19.66 -3.89 -8.72
C ALA A 134 20.06 -4.03 -7.25
N GLU A 135 21.20 -3.47 -6.88
CA GLU A 135 21.78 -3.49 -5.54
C GLU A 135 20.89 -2.74 -4.55
N GLY A 136 20.39 -1.56 -4.93
CA GLY A 136 19.40 -0.83 -4.13
C GLY A 136 18.09 -1.59 -3.95
N ALA A 137 17.57 -2.22 -5.00
CA ALA A 137 16.36 -3.02 -4.94
C ALA A 137 16.52 -4.25 -4.02
N ASN A 138 17.63 -4.98 -4.19
CA ASN A 138 17.97 -6.16 -3.39
C ASN A 138 18.17 -5.80 -1.91
N PHE A 139 18.94 -4.74 -1.65
CA PHE A 139 19.22 -4.27 -0.29
C PHE A 139 17.94 -3.78 0.40
N THR A 140 17.04 -3.11 -0.32
CA THR A 140 15.75 -2.68 0.23
C THR A 140 14.90 -3.90 0.65
N ALA A 141 14.83 -4.92 -0.19
CA ALA A 141 14.13 -6.17 0.13
C ALA A 141 14.76 -6.90 1.33
N GLU A 142 16.10 -6.92 1.40
CA GLU A 142 16.85 -7.48 2.53
C GLU A 142 16.55 -6.74 3.84
N VAL A 143 16.59 -5.40 3.85
CA VAL A 143 16.26 -4.58 5.02
C VAL A 143 14.83 -4.86 5.50
N LEU A 144 13.84 -4.99 4.60
CA LEU A 144 12.47 -5.34 4.98
C LEU A 144 12.37 -6.75 5.57
N LYS A 145 13.11 -7.71 5.00
CA LYS A 145 13.21 -9.07 5.52
C LYS A 145 13.82 -9.11 6.93
N GLU A 146 14.94 -8.41 7.14
CA GLU A 146 15.63 -8.32 8.44
C GLU A 146 14.78 -7.65 9.52
N THR A 147 14.03 -6.62 9.14
CA THR A 147 13.10 -5.92 10.05
C THR A 147 11.80 -6.70 10.30
N GLY A 148 11.60 -7.82 9.61
CA GLY A 148 10.44 -8.69 9.75
C GLY A 148 9.16 -8.09 9.19
N ILE A 149 9.28 -7.19 8.21
CA ILE A 149 8.15 -6.55 7.53
C ILE A 149 7.87 -7.32 6.23
N PRO A 150 6.70 -7.95 6.09
CA PRO A 150 6.33 -8.60 4.84
C PRO A 150 6.27 -7.59 3.69
N TYR A 151 6.74 -7.99 2.50
CA TYR A 151 6.74 -7.12 1.32
C TYR A 151 6.35 -7.87 0.05
N PHE A 152 6.00 -7.12 -0.99
CA PHE A 152 5.64 -7.61 -2.33
C PHE A 152 5.94 -6.55 -3.41
N GLY A 153 5.66 -6.83 -4.68
CA GLY A 153 5.83 -5.84 -5.76
C GLY A 153 7.24 -5.71 -6.33
N ILE A 154 8.14 -6.65 -6.01
CA ILE A 154 9.49 -6.76 -6.57
C ILE A 154 9.61 -8.04 -7.40
N SER A 155 10.37 -7.99 -8.49
CA SER A 155 10.69 -9.16 -9.33
C SER A 155 12.21 -9.29 -9.53
N PHE A 156 12.67 -10.52 -9.76
CA PHE A 156 14.07 -10.85 -10.01
C PHE A 156 14.23 -11.54 -11.37
N GLY A 157 15.39 -11.39 -11.99
CA GLY A 157 15.68 -11.84 -13.34
C GLY A 157 15.17 -10.87 -14.40
N ASP A 158 14.65 -11.43 -15.49
CA ASP A 158 14.25 -10.69 -16.68
C ASP A 158 13.14 -9.67 -16.40
N TYR A 159 13.04 -8.67 -17.29
CA TYR A 159 12.05 -7.59 -17.23
C TYR A 159 10.60 -8.07 -17.00
N LEU A 160 10.22 -9.21 -17.59
CA LEU A 160 8.88 -9.79 -17.50
C LEU A 160 8.75 -10.88 -16.44
N SER A 161 9.73 -11.06 -15.54
CA SER A 161 9.65 -12.06 -14.49
C SER A 161 8.44 -11.86 -13.58
N SER A 162 7.87 -12.96 -13.11
CA SER A 162 6.83 -12.90 -12.07
C SER A 162 7.39 -12.37 -10.77
N GLN A 163 6.57 -11.61 -10.05
CA GLN A 163 6.81 -11.40 -8.63
C GLN A 163 6.37 -12.62 -7.82
N GLU A 164 6.89 -12.72 -6.60
CA GLU A 164 6.29 -13.57 -5.58
C GLU A 164 5.15 -12.82 -4.90
N PRO A 165 3.92 -13.38 -4.87
CA PRO A 165 2.82 -12.74 -4.17
C PRO A 165 3.00 -12.84 -2.66
N LEU A 166 2.63 -11.79 -1.94
CA LEU A 166 2.50 -11.85 -0.49
C LEU A 166 1.12 -12.40 -0.12
N ILE A 167 1.09 -13.41 0.76
CA ILE A 167 -0.14 -14.03 1.25
C ILE A 167 -0.36 -13.72 2.72
N ILE A 168 -1.51 -13.13 3.06
CA ILE A 168 -1.91 -12.87 4.44
C ILE A 168 -3.24 -13.56 4.72
N LYS A 169 -3.31 -14.31 5.82
CA LYS A 169 -4.57 -14.90 6.31
C LYS A 169 -5.08 -14.11 7.51
N ARG A 170 -6.33 -13.67 7.48
CA ARG A 170 -6.95 -12.90 8.57
C ARG A 170 -8.43 -13.23 8.69
N LYS A 171 -8.91 -13.50 9.91
CA LYS A 171 -10.30 -13.89 10.21
C LYS A 171 -10.85 -15.00 9.29
N GLY A 172 -9.97 -15.90 8.85
CA GLY A 172 -10.30 -17.02 7.95
C GLY A 172 -10.50 -16.65 6.47
N ILE A 173 -10.13 -15.43 6.05
CA ILE A 173 -10.01 -14.99 4.66
C ILE A 173 -8.52 -14.99 4.28
N THR A 174 -8.19 -15.42 3.07
CA THR A 174 -6.83 -15.37 2.50
C THR A 174 -6.75 -14.22 1.51
N PHE A 175 -5.78 -13.34 1.68
CA PHE A 175 -5.49 -12.19 0.82
C PHE A 175 -4.19 -12.45 0.09
N GLY A 176 -4.19 -12.30 -1.24
CA GLY A 176 -3.00 -12.26 -2.07
C GLY A 176 -2.71 -10.84 -2.52
N PHE A 177 -1.48 -10.38 -2.31
CA PHE A 177 -1.03 -9.05 -2.68
C PHE A 177 -0.02 -9.15 -3.82
N LEU A 178 -0.31 -8.42 -4.89
CA LEU A 178 0.56 -8.19 -6.03
C LEU A 178 0.69 -6.67 -6.19
N GLY A 179 1.90 -6.21 -6.50
CA GLY A 179 2.22 -4.81 -6.71
C GLY A 179 2.80 -4.66 -8.09
N TYR A 180 2.38 -3.62 -8.80
CA TYR A 180 2.91 -3.32 -10.12
C TYR A 180 3.25 -1.86 -10.21
N CYS A 181 4.41 -1.57 -10.77
CA CYS A 181 4.72 -0.22 -11.17
C CYS A 181 4.35 -0.05 -12.64
N ASP A 182 3.52 0.96 -12.89
CA ASP A 182 3.20 1.46 -14.22
C ASP A 182 3.33 2.98 -14.19
N MET A 183 3.95 3.55 -15.23
CA MET A 183 4.01 4.99 -15.42
C MET A 183 4.00 5.30 -16.92
N PRO A 184 2.94 5.90 -17.46
CA PRO A 184 3.02 6.54 -18.76
C PRO A 184 3.88 7.82 -18.66
N SER A 185 4.89 7.93 -19.55
CA SER A 185 5.60 9.11 -20.08
C SER A 185 5.39 10.51 -19.44
N PRO A 186 6.42 11.38 -19.28
CA PRO A 186 7.63 11.50 -20.14
C PRO A 186 8.98 11.26 -19.49
N PHE A 187 9.05 10.94 -18.19
CA PHE A 187 10.32 10.61 -17.52
C PHE A 187 10.50 9.09 -17.47
N LYS A 188 11.76 8.61 -17.46
CA LYS A 188 12.07 7.17 -17.51
C LYS A 188 11.18 6.39 -16.56
N ASN A 189 10.23 5.67 -17.14
CA ASN A 189 9.20 4.97 -16.40
C ASN A 189 9.77 3.70 -15.77
N CYS A 190 9.01 3.10 -14.87
CA CYS A 190 9.34 1.83 -14.24
C CYS A 190 9.85 0.79 -15.23
N SER A 191 9.25 0.75 -16.41
CA SER A 191 9.62 -0.20 -17.45
C SER A 191 11.04 0.01 -17.96
N GLN A 192 11.38 1.23 -18.37
CA GLN A 192 12.71 1.55 -18.90
C GLN A 192 13.81 1.31 -17.86
N MET A 193 13.58 1.70 -16.60
CA MET A 193 14.54 1.44 -15.52
C MET A 193 14.68 -0.07 -15.26
N ARG A 194 13.56 -0.79 -15.17
CA ARG A 194 13.57 -2.23 -14.87
C ARG A 194 14.30 -3.06 -15.92
N MET A 195 14.29 -2.65 -17.20
CA MET A 195 15.03 -3.33 -18.28
C MET A 195 16.56 -3.26 -18.11
N LEU A 196 17.08 -2.33 -17.31
CA LEU A 196 18.52 -2.15 -17.11
C LEU A 196 19.10 -3.03 -16.00
N PHE A 197 18.25 -3.65 -15.18
CA PHE A 197 18.66 -4.30 -13.94
C PHE A 197 18.06 -5.70 -13.82
N THR A 198 18.76 -6.57 -13.09
CA THR A 198 18.33 -7.95 -12.83
C THR A 198 17.33 -8.07 -11.69
N SER A 199 17.03 -6.98 -10.99
CA SER A 199 15.97 -6.89 -9.99
C SER A 199 15.39 -5.48 -9.98
N GLY A 200 14.14 -5.36 -9.55
CA GLY A 200 13.43 -4.08 -9.56
C GLY A 200 11.94 -4.26 -9.37
N PRO A 201 11.14 -3.19 -9.52
CA PRO A 201 9.71 -3.28 -9.31
C PRO A 201 9.12 -4.27 -10.32
N ALA A 202 8.13 -5.04 -9.90
CA ALA A 202 7.34 -5.80 -10.85
C ALA A 202 6.58 -4.82 -11.76
N ILE A 203 6.58 -5.08 -13.06
CA ILE A 203 6.03 -4.15 -14.05
C ILE A 203 4.62 -4.55 -14.40
N TYR A 204 3.72 -3.57 -14.46
CA TYR A 204 2.39 -3.81 -14.95
C TYR A 204 2.44 -4.09 -16.46
N ARG A 205 1.97 -5.27 -16.84
CA ARG A 205 1.50 -5.62 -18.18
C ARG A 205 0.44 -6.69 -18.02
N ASP A 206 -0.54 -6.72 -18.90
CA ASP A 206 -1.66 -7.67 -18.83
C ASP A 206 -1.18 -9.12 -18.76
N ASP A 207 -0.17 -9.48 -19.55
CA ASP A 207 0.41 -10.83 -19.58
C ASP A 207 1.12 -11.20 -18.27
N VAL A 208 1.88 -10.26 -17.69
CA VAL A 208 2.56 -10.43 -16.40
C VAL A 208 1.54 -10.56 -15.27
N ALA A 209 0.57 -9.63 -15.20
CA ALA A 209 -0.46 -9.62 -14.18
C ALA A 209 -1.34 -10.88 -14.23
N THR A 210 -1.75 -11.29 -15.43
CA THR A 210 -2.51 -12.52 -15.65
C THR A 210 -1.76 -13.74 -15.15
N ARG A 211 -0.46 -13.86 -15.48
CA ARG A 211 0.37 -14.98 -15.03
C ARG A 211 0.53 -15.01 -13.51
N ASP A 212 0.77 -13.86 -12.89
CA ASP A 212 0.93 -13.74 -11.44
C ASP A 212 -0.37 -14.08 -10.70
N VAL A 213 -1.51 -13.59 -11.18
CA VAL A 213 -2.84 -13.94 -10.65
C VAL A 213 -3.15 -15.43 -10.84
N ASN A 214 -2.77 -16.03 -11.96
CA ASN A 214 -2.95 -17.46 -12.17
C ASN A 214 -2.07 -18.30 -11.23
N LYS A 215 -0.83 -17.87 -10.96
CA LYS A 215 0.01 -18.49 -9.92
C LYS A 215 -0.65 -18.42 -8.54
N LEU A 216 -1.25 -17.28 -8.18
CA LEU A 216 -2.04 -17.15 -6.95
C LEU A 216 -3.20 -18.17 -6.88
N LYS A 217 -3.94 -18.34 -7.98
CA LYS A 217 -5.07 -19.28 -8.07
C LYS A 217 -4.63 -20.75 -7.94
N ILE A 218 -3.49 -21.12 -8.53
CA ILE A 218 -2.95 -22.49 -8.50
C ILE A 218 -2.50 -22.89 -7.09
N VAL A 219 -1.92 -21.97 -6.32
CA VAL A 219 -1.39 -22.27 -4.98
C VAL A 219 -2.51 -22.48 -3.92
N TYR A 220 -3.72 -21.95 -4.14
CA TYR A 220 -4.75 -21.92 -3.09
C TYR A 220 -6.14 -22.46 -3.45
N GLY A 221 -6.29 -23.13 -4.59
CA GLY A 221 -7.57 -23.73 -5.01
C GLY A 221 -8.55 -22.65 -5.44
N GLY A 222 -8.66 -22.44 -6.76
CA GLY A 222 -9.36 -21.31 -7.35
C GLY A 222 -10.77 -21.08 -6.83
N PHE A 223 -10.97 -19.93 -6.19
CA PHE A 223 -12.28 -19.31 -6.03
C PHE A 223 -12.17 -17.81 -6.26
N GLY A 224 -12.85 -17.35 -7.31
CA GLY A 224 -12.97 -15.95 -7.73
C GLY A 224 -13.35 -15.91 -9.21
N LYS A 225 -14.47 -15.26 -9.54
CA LYS A 225 -14.78 -14.92 -10.94
C LYS A 225 -13.71 -13.95 -11.43
N GLU A 226 -13.35 -14.06 -12.72
CA GLU A 226 -12.52 -13.03 -13.34
C GLU A 226 -13.26 -11.68 -13.28
N PRO A 227 -12.57 -10.58 -12.92
CA PRO A 227 -13.17 -9.26 -12.94
C PRO A 227 -13.62 -8.92 -14.36
N SER A 228 -14.75 -8.23 -14.45
CA SER A 228 -15.30 -7.79 -15.73
C SER A 228 -14.44 -6.68 -16.34
N GLU A 229 -14.49 -6.54 -17.66
CA GLU A 229 -13.83 -5.47 -18.42
C GLU A 229 -14.14 -4.07 -17.85
N VAL A 230 -15.37 -3.87 -17.37
CA VAL A 230 -15.82 -2.62 -16.72
C VAL A 230 -15.09 -2.33 -15.40
N GLU A 231 -14.73 -3.36 -14.63
CA GLU A 231 -13.98 -3.20 -13.37
C GLU A 231 -12.50 -2.88 -13.64
N ILE A 232 -11.93 -3.42 -14.72
CA ILE A 232 -10.58 -3.11 -15.18
C ILE A 232 -10.50 -1.66 -15.67
N GLU A 233 -11.40 -1.26 -16.56
CA GLU A 233 -11.49 0.13 -17.07
C GLU A 233 -11.73 1.15 -15.93
N SER A 234 -12.49 0.75 -14.90
CA SER A 234 -12.71 1.57 -13.69
C SER A 234 -11.44 1.82 -12.91
N TYR A 235 -10.60 0.80 -12.79
CA TYR A 235 -9.33 0.87 -12.06
C TYR A 235 -8.31 1.68 -12.85
N GLU A 236 -8.21 1.45 -14.16
CA GLU A 236 -7.33 2.20 -15.06
C GLU A 236 -7.69 3.69 -15.08
N HIS A 237 -8.97 4.04 -15.23
CA HIS A 237 -9.39 5.44 -15.23
C HIS A 237 -9.08 6.16 -13.90
N TYR A 238 -9.19 5.46 -12.77
CA TYR A 238 -8.85 6.01 -11.45
C TYR A 238 -7.33 6.12 -11.23
N ALA A 239 -6.56 5.13 -11.66
CA ALA A 239 -5.10 5.11 -11.52
C ALA A 239 -4.40 6.15 -12.44
N PHE A 240 -5.00 6.43 -13.60
CA PHE A 240 -4.40 7.28 -14.65
C PHE A 240 -5.06 8.66 -14.80
N GLY A 241 -6.02 9.01 -13.94
CA GLY A 241 -6.79 10.26 -14.01
C GLY A 241 -6.27 11.40 -13.12
N ASN A 242 -5.70 12.44 -13.75
CA ASN A 242 -5.43 13.82 -13.30
C ASN A 242 -4.12 14.17 -12.55
N SER A 243 -3.41 15.13 -13.16
CA SER A 243 -2.08 15.67 -12.83
C SER A 243 -2.04 16.75 -11.73
N ASN A 244 -3.11 16.91 -10.93
CA ASN A 244 -3.13 17.77 -9.73
C ASN A 244 -3.15 16.98 -8.40
N ASP A 245 -3.17 15.65 -8.46
CA ASP A 245 -3.37 14.76 -7.30
C ASP A 245 -2.10 14.56 -6.45
N LEU A 246 -0.93 15.04 -6.88
CA LEU A 246 0.33 14.97 -6.10
C LEU A 246 0.32 15.79 -4.79
N ARG A 247 -0.72 16.62 -4.56
CA ARG A 247 -0.91 17.39 -3.31
C ARG A 247 -1.98 16.80 -2.39
N ILE A 248 -2.75 15.82 -2.86
CA ILE A 248 -3.87 15.23 -2.14
C ILE A 248 -3.53 13.77 -1.86
N SER A 249 -3.10 13.49 -0.63
CA SER A 249 -2.90 12.11 -0.19
C SER A 249 -4.22 11.58 0.37
N ARG A 250 -4.42 10.27 0.32
CA ARG A 250 -5.61 9.61 0.88
C ARG A 250 -5.19 8.32 1.57
N MET A 251 -5.89 7.96 2.63
CA MET A 251 -5.89 6.56 3.10
C MET A 251 -7.16 5.89 2.65
N LEU A 252 -7.04 4.75 1.98
CA LEU A 252 -8.18 3.95 1.53
C LEU A 252 -8.43 2.83 2.53
N LYS A 253 -9.59 2.81 3.17
CA LYS A 253 -10.07 1.70 4.01
C LYS A 253 -11.08 0.86 3.23
N VAL A 254 -10.83 -0.44 3.11
CA VAL A 254 -11.69 -1.39 2.40
C VAL A 254 -12.13 -2.47 3.38
N ASN A 255 -13.43 -2.71 3.48
CA ASN A 255 -13.96 -3.82 4.26
C ASN A 255 -14.29 -5.00 3.33
N VAL A 256 -13.77 -6.17 3.65
CA VAL A 256 -13.91 -7.38 2.81
C VAL A 256 -14.52 -8.52 3.62
N SER A 257 -15.52 -9.18 3.03
CA SER A 257 -16.13 -10.42 3.54
C SER A 257 -15.70 -11.63 2.70
N ARG A 258 -16.12 -12.83 3.12
CA ARG A 258 -16.00 -14.04 2.28
C ARG A 258 -16.76 -13.95 0.95
N LYS A 259 -17.72 -13.02 0.82
CA LYS A 259 -18.52 -12.79 -0.39
C LYS A 259 -17.94 -11.70 -1.29
N GLY A 260 -16.84 -11.05 -0.90
CA GLY A 260 -16.22 -9.95 -1.65
C GLY A 260 -16.14 -8.64 -0.86
N VAL A 261 -15.83 -7.56 -1.58
CA VAL A 261 -15.77 -6.19 -1.04
C VAL A 261 -17.15 -5.75 -0.57
N VAL A 262 -17.21 -5.14 0.61
CA VAL A 262 -18.46 -4.74 1.29
C VAL A 262 -18.68 -3.25 1.14
N ASN A 263 -17.64 -2.48 1.42
CA ASN A 263 -17.56 -1.05 1.14
C ASN A 263 -16.10 -0.62 1.12
N ALA A 264 -15.86 0.56 0.56
CA ALA A 264 -14.59 1.24 0.61
C ALA A 264 -14.82 2.71 0.98
N LYS A 265 -13.94 3.26 1.81
CA LYS A 265 -13.95 4.67 2.20
C LYS A 265 -12.56 5.24 2.09
N TYR A 266 -12.42 6.52 1.81
CA TYR A 266 -11.15 7.21 1.88
C TYR A 266 -11.16 8.37 2.87
N LEU A 267 -10.01 8.61 3.50
CA LEU A 267 -9.78 9.77 4.35
C LEU A 267 -8.81 10.72 3.64
N PRO A 268 -9.23 11.95 3.30
CA PRO A 268 -8.32 12.98 2.76
C PRO A 268 -7.21 13.33 3.76
N LEU A 269 -5.99 13.32 3.27
CA LEU A 269 -4.78 13.68 4.01
C LEU A 269 -4.06 14.83 3.33
N ARG A 270 -3.36 15.61 4.14
CA ARG A 270 -2.39 16.62 3.68
C ARG A 270 -1.03 16.37 4.28
N ILE A 271 0.02 16.71 3.54
CA ILE A 271 1.38 16.75 4.06
C ILE A 271 1.64 18.12 4.69
N LYS A 272 2.07 18.13 5.95
CA LYS A 272 2.34 19.35 6.71
C LYS A 272 3.78 19.40 7.18
N PHE A 273 4.35 20.60 7.09
CA PHE A 273 5.64 20.91 7.68
C PHE A 273 5.45 21.70 8.98
N ASN A 274 5.88 21.13 10.10
CA ASN A 274 5.91 21.85 11.37
C ASN A 274 7.21 22.67 11.46
N HIS A 275 7.12 24.00 11.34
CA HIS A 275 8.31 24.87 11.34
C HIS A 275 9.10 24.87 12.65
N LYS A 276 8.48 24.52 13.79
CA LYS A 276 9.12 24.44 15.10
C LYS A 276 9.90 23.14 15.25
N THR A 277 9.28 22.00 14.94
CA THR A 277 9.92 20.67 15.06
C THR A 277 10.67 20.24 13.80
N LYS A 278 10.58 21.03 12.72
CA LYS A 278 11.09 20.72 11.37
C LYS A 278 10.56 19.41 10.79
N ARG A 279 9.42 18.92 11.29
CA ARG A 279 8.84 17.63 10.91
C ARG A 279 7.91 17.74 9.70
N LEU A 280 8.21 16.97 8.66
CA LEU A 280 7.29 16.69 7.56
C LEU A 280 6.47 15.43 7.90
N HIS A 281 5.14 15.52 7.86
CA HIS A 281 4.24 14.43 8.26
C HIS A 281 2.88 14.54 7.56
N PRO A 282 2.18 13.43 7.29
CA PRO A 282 0.78 13.44 6.92
C PRO A 282 -0.10 13.72 8.15
N GLU A 283 -1.17 14.48 7.96
CA GLU A 283 -2.28 14.58 8.91
C GLU A 283 -3.61 14.60 8.13
N PRO A 284 -4.73 14.16 8.73
CA PRO A 284 -6.04 14.38 8.13
C PRO A 284 -6.26 15.86 7.80
N GLU A 285 -6.96 16.12 6.70
CA GLU A 285 -7.40 17.49 6.40
C GLU A 285 -8.28 18.06 7.52
N LYS A 286 -8.39 19.38 7.59
CA LYS A 286 -9.20 20.04 8.63
C LYS A 286 -10.67 19.61 8.47
N ASN A 287 -11.25 19.07 9.54
CA ASN A 287 -12.61 18.50 9.56
C ASN A 287 -12.79 17.30 8.60
N ALA A 288 -11.71 16.61 8.23
CA ALA A 288 -11.80 15.44 7.36
C ALA A 288 -12.70 14.37 7.98
N GLN A 289 -13.54 13.79 7.14
CA GLN A 289 -14.38 12.64 7.44
C GLN A 289 -14.06 11.50 6.46
N TRP A 290 -14.46 10.29 6.83
CA TRP A 290 -14.36 9.14 5.94
C TRP A 290 -15.43 9.24 4.85
N ILE A 291 -15.00 9.47 3.61
CA ILE A 291 -15.86 9.58 2.44
C ILE A 291 -16.05 8.20 1.84
N GLU A 292 -17.30 7.79 1.60
CA GLU A 292 -17.60 6.52 0.92
C GLU A 292 -17.25 6.61 -0.56
N VAL A 293 -16.45 5.66 -1.06
CA VAL A 293 -16.04 5.61 -2.47
C VAL A 293 -17.29 5.45 -3.33
N CYS A 294 -17.47 6.34 -4.31
CA CYS A 294 -18.69 6.43 -5.12
C CYS A 294 -19.99 6.65 -4.33
N GLY A 295 -19.88 7.15 -3.09
CA GLY A 295 -21.00 7.63 -2.29
C GLY A 295 -21.42 9.06 -2.67
N ALA A 296 -22.44 9.57 -1.97
CA ALA A 296 -22.99 10.91 -2.23
C ALA A 296 -21.97 12.05 -2.01
N GLU A 297 -20.95 11.83 -1.19
CA GLU A 297 -19.90 12.82 -0.86
C GLU A 297 -18.64 12.67 -1.74
N ASP A 298 -18.63 11.71 -2.69
CA ASP A 298 -17.47 11.47 -3.56
C ASP A 298 -17.63 12.15 -4.93
N ASP A 299 -17.33 13.44 -4.97
CA ASP A 299 -17.43 14.28 -6.17
C ASP A 299 -16.60 13.75 -7.36
N LYS A 300 -15.54 12.97 -7.09
CA LYS A 300 -14.69 12.37 -8.13
C LYS A 300 -15.39 11.24 -8.87
N CYS A 301 -16.27 10.49 -8.19
CA CYS A 301 -17.04 9.43 -8.83
C CYS A 301 -18.30 9.96 -9.51
N GLN A 302 -18.82 11.12 -9.11
CA GLN A 302 -20.02 11.72 -9.71
C GLN A 302 -19.85 12.09 -11.20
N CYS A 303 -18.61 12.31 -11.68
CA CYS A 303 -18.30 12.46 -13.11
C CYS A 303 -18.73 11.26 -13.97
N ARG A 304 -18.98 10.06 -13.40
CA ARG A 304 -19.49 8.91 -14.16
C ARG A 304 -20.93 9.08 -14.65
N ASN A 305 -21.78 9.77 -13.88
CA ASN A 305 -23.21 9.84 -14.22
C ASN A 305 -23.47 10.72 -15.46
N GLU A 306 -22.64 11.74 -15.71
CA GLU A 306 -22.73 12.58 -16.90
C GLU A 306 -22.26 11.84 -18.18
N ILE A 307 -21.27 10.94 -18.06
CA ILE A 307 -20.75 10.14 -19.18
C ILE A 307 -21.74 9.02 -19.57
N ILE A 308 -22.41 8.40 -18.59
CA ILE A 308 -23.45 7.40 -18.85
C ILE A 308 -24.69 8.06 -19.50
N ALA A 309 -25.06 9.26 -19.05
CA ALA A 309 -26.17 10.02 -19.64
C ALA A 309 -25.88 10.44 -21.10
N THR A 310 -24.66 10.85 -21.42
CA THR A 310 -24.27 11.21 -22.79
C THR A 310 -24.18 10.01 -23.73
N ARG A 311 -23.82 8.81 -23.24
CA ARG A 311 -23.84 7.56 -24.03
C ARG A 311 -25.25 7.07 -24.39
N LYS A 312 -26.27 7.26 -23.52
CA LYS A 312 -27.67 6.93 -23.85
C LYS A 312 -28.27 7.81 -24.95
N VAL A 313 -27.74 9.00 -25.16
CA VAL A 313 -28.18 9.91 -26.23
C VAL A 313 -27.48 9.56 -27.56
N ALA A 314 -26.23 9.08 -27.51
CA ALA A 314 -25.45 8.75 -28.71
C ALA A 314 -25.86 7.44 -29.42
N SER A 315 -26.64 6.56 -28.78
CA SER A 315 -27.10 5.29 -29.39
C SER A 315 -28.32 5.42 -30.31
N LYS A 316 -28.87 6.62 -30.50
CA LYS A 316 -29.86 6.91 -31.54
C LYS A 316 -29.20 7.64 -32.71
N ARG A 317 -28.48 6.89 -33.58
CA ARG A 317 -28.24 7.36 -34.95
C ARG A 317 -29.38 6.87 -35.86
N PRO A 318 -29.89 7.71 -36.77
CA PRO A 318 -30.96 7.34 -37.67
C PRO A 318 -30.45 6.36 -38.72
N ILE A 319 -31.19 5.27 -38.91
CA ILE A 319 -31.07 4.39 -40.06
C ILE A 319 -31.50 5.21 -41.28
N TYR A 320 -30.57 5.55 -42.15
CA TYR A 320 -30.87 6.02 -43.50
C TYR A 320 -30.60 4.88 -44.47
N ASN A 321 -31.63 4.57 -45.27
CA ASN A 321 -31.65 3.61 -46.37
C ASN A 321 -30.58 3.93 -47.42
#